data_AF-T1BHW4-F1
#
_entry.id   AF-T1BHW4-F1
#
_cell.length_a   1.000
_cell.length_b   1.000
_cell.length_c   1.000
_cell.angle_alpha   90.00
_cell.angle_beta   90.00
_cell.angle_gamma   90.00
#
_symmetry.space_group_name_H-M   'P 1'
#
loop_
_entity.id
_entity.type
_entity.pdbx_description
1 polymer ?
#
loop_
_entity_poly.entity_id
_entity_poly.type
_entity_poly.pdbx_seq_one_letter_code
_entity_poly.pdbx_strand_id
1 'polypeptide(L)'
;KWAHFDLAGKTWTIPISLLKSAHTRRDRPEPHVVPLSALALELLGELKALSGESPSVLPAYASARHTRSYSESVLSRAVRQNRKHFGIPEWTPHDLRRTAASFMTKLGIPRLHVEKVLNHATGDIAEVYDRHDYLPEKRAALERWARTCRRLSRGASRPHFNRATG
;
A
#
# COMPACT_ATOMS: atom_id res chain seq x y z
N LYS A 1 -8.99 -6.77 6.99
CA LYS A 1 -9.58 -7.04 8.32
C LYS A 1 -8.59 -6.58 9.37
N TRP A 2 -9.03 -6.13 10.55
CA TRP A 2 -8.12 -5.73 11.63
C TRP A 2 -7.22 -6.87 12.10
N ALA A 3 -7.72 -8.12 12.10
CA ALA A 3 -6.95 -9.31 12.44
C ALA A 3 -5.70 -9.57 11.57
N HIS A 4 -5.53 -8.86 10.45
CA HIS A 4 -4.36 -8.97 9.58
C HIS A 4 -3.24 -7.98 9.97
N PHE A 5 -3.52 -7.05 10.87
CA PHE A 5 -2.60 -6.00 11.28
C PHE A 5 -2.07 -6.30 12.68
N ASP A 6 -0.75 -6.36 12.81
CA ASP A 6 -0.07 -6.23 14.10
C ASP A 6 0.40 -4.78 14.22
N LEU A 7 -0.40 -3.95 14.90
CA LEU A 7 -0.11 -2.52 15.07
C LEU A 7 1.07 -2.29 16.03
N ALA A 8 1.32 -3.21 16.96
CA ALA A 8 2.46 -3.12 17.89
C ALA A 8 3.77 -3.49 17.18
N GLY A 9 3.77 -4.61 16.43
CA GLY A 9 4.88 -5.02 15.56
C GLY A 9 5.01 -4.20 14.27
N LYS A 10 4.05 -3.30 14.01
CA LYS A 10 4.00 -2.39 12.85
C LYS A 10 4.04 -3.15 11.52
N THR A 11 3.22 -4.18 11.39
CA THR A 11 3.12 -4.99 10.18
C THR A 11 1.68 -5.25 9.78
N TRP A 12 1.49 -5.38 8.48
CA TRP A 12 0.26 -5.89 7.88
C TRP A 12 0.59 -7.16 7.11
N THR A 13 -0.03 -8.27 7.51
CA THR A 13 0.15 -9.57 6.88
C THR A 13 -1.05 -9.85 5.99
N ILE A 14 -0.83 -9.96 4.68
CA ILE A 14 -1.85 -10.35 3.71
C ILE A 14 -1.82 -11.88 3.58
N PRO A 15 -2.89 -12.59 4.00
CA PRO A 15 -2.94 -14.04 3.89
C PRO A 15 -2.86 -14.50 2.44
N ILE A 16 -2.29 -15.68 2.24
CA ILE A 16 -2.15 -16.33 0.92
C ILE A 16 -3.48 -16.37 0.17
N SER A 17 -4.59 -16.69 0.86
CA SER A 17 -5.94 -16.77 0.28
C SER A 17 -6.45 -15.46 -0.33
N LEU A 18 -5.81 -14.33 -0.03
CA LEU A 18 -6.15 -13.01 -0.59
C LEU A 18 -5.15 -12.55 -1.66
N LEU A 19 -4.08 -13.30 -1.93
CA LEU A 19 -3.10 -12.95 -2.94
C LEU A 19 -3.58 -13.37 -4.33
N LYS A 20 -3.53 -12.45 -5.31
CA LYS A 20 -3.81 -12.80 -6.72
C LYS A 20 -2.85 -13.86 -7.28
N SER A 21 -1.61 -13.84 -6.81
CA SER A 21 -0.56 -14.80 -7.17
C SER A 21 -0.65 -16.14 -6.44
N ALA A 22 -1.66 -16.35 -5.57
CA ALA A 22 -1.82 -17.61 -4.84
C ALA A 22 -1.91 -18.83 -5.77
N HIS A 23 -2.44 -18.65 -6.99
CA HIS A 23 -2.59 -19.72 -7.98
C HIS A 23 -1.38 -19.86 -8.91
N THR A 24 -0.44 -18.91 -8.93
CA THR A 24 0.67 -18.88 -9.90
C THR A 24 2.03 -19.21 -9.29
N ARG A 25 2.17 -19.19 -7.96
CA ARG A 25 3.40 -19.63 -7.27
C ARG A 25 3.33 -21.14 -7.05
N ARG A 26 4.07 -21.92 -7.84
CA ARG A 26 4.04 -23.39 -7.85
C ARG A 26 4.63 -24.02 -6.59
N ASP A 27 5.58 -23.36 -5.94
CA ASP A 27 6.29 -23.92 -4.78
C ASP A 27 6.19 -22.94 -3.60
N ARG A 28 5.39 -23.31 -2.58
CA ARG A 28 5.13 -22.54 -1.34
C ARG A 28 4.68 -21.09 -1.53
N PRO A 29 3.37 -20.82 -1.64
CA PRO A 29 2.87 -19.47 -1.46
C PRO A 29 3.10 -19.03 -0.01
N GLU A 30 3.82 -17.92 0.18
CA GLU A 30 4.00 -17.28 1.49
C GLU A 30 3.06 -16.08 1.65
N PRO A 31 2.61 -15.77 2.88
CA PRO A 31 1.83 -14.55 3.13
C PRO A 31 2.68 -13.31 2.84
N HIS A 32 2.07 -12.27 2.30
CA HIS A 32 2.79 -11.02 2.02
C HIS A 32 2.79 -10.13 3.25
N VAL A 33 3.98 -9.87 3.82
CA VAL A 33 4.13 -8.99 4.98
C VAL A 33 4.61 -7.60 4.54
N VAL A 34 3.83 -6.59 4.89
CA VAL A 34 4.08 -5.17 4.61
C VAL A 34 4.34 -4.43 5.92
N PRO A 35 5.55 -3.86 6.12
CA PRO A 35 5.80 -2.97 7.26
C PRO A 35 4.93 -1.71 7.19
N LEU A 36 4.41 -1.26 8.33
CA LEU A 36 3.59 -0.06 8.43
C LEU A 36 4.47 1.13 8.79
N SER A 37 4.36 2.21 8.00
CA SER A 37 5.06 3.45 8.30
C SER A 37 4.35 4.24 9.42
N ALA A 38 5.04 5.22 10.01
CA ALA A 38 4.42 6.12 10.98
C ALA A 38 3.15 6.81 10.46
N LEU A 39 3.12 7.20 9.18
CA LEU A 39 1.92 7.75 8.53
C LEU A 39 0.80 6.71 8.39
N ALA A 40 1.13 5.48 8.00
CA ALA A 40 0.13 4.43 7.89
C ALA A 40 -0.50 4.09 9.25
N LEU A 41 0.30 4.06 10.32
CA LEU A 41 -0.20 3.80 11.68
C LEU A 41 -1.14 4.91 12.17
N GLU A 42 -0.82 6.18 11.90
CA GLU A 42 -1.68 7.32 12.21
C GLU A 42 -3.05 7.20 11.51
N LEU A 43 -3.04 6.99 10.18
CA LEU A 43 -4.26 6.82 9.40
C LEU A 43 -5.06 5.58 9.82
N LEU A 44 -4.39 4.48 10.17
CA LEU A 44 -5.06 3.29 10.71
C LEU A 44 -5.68 3.55 12.07
N GLY A 45 -5.08 4.41 12.91
CA GLY A 45 -5.66 4.85 14.17
C GLY A 45 -6.97 5.61 13.96
N GLU A 46 -6.97 6.58 13.04
CA GLU A 46 -8.19 7.32 12.65
C GLU A 46 -9.26 6.38 12.10
N LEU A 47 -8.88 5.48 11.19
CA LEU A 47 -9.79 4.48 10.63
C LEU A 47 -10.35 3.55 11.70
N LYS A 48 -9.56 3.18 12.72
CA LYS A 48 -10.03 2.33 13.83
C LYS A 48 -11.13 3.02 14.62
N ALA A 49 -10.94 4.30 14.96
CA ALA A 49 -11.97 5.10 15.62
C ALA A 49 -13.24 5.24 14.78
N LEU A 50 -13.10 5.41 13.46
CA LEU A 50 -14.22 5.47 12.53
C LEU A 50 -14.88 4.11 12.27
N SER A 51 -14.18 2.99 12.43
CA SER A 51 -14.71 1.65 12.12
C SER A 51 -15.57 1.05 13.23
N GLY A 52 -15.53 1.60 14.44
CA GLY A 52 -16.22 1.06 15.61
C GLY A 52 -15.81 -0.39 15.90
N GLU A 53 -16.80 -1.26 16.11
CA GLU A 53 -16.60 -2.69 16.39
C GLU A 53 -16.46 -3.57 15.14
N SER A 54 -16.45 -2.97 13.94
CA SER A 54 -16.34 -3.72 12.69
C SER A 54 -15.02 -4.52 12.63
N PRO A 55 -15.05 -5.79 12.20
CA PRO A 55 -13.83 -6.56 11.92
C PRO A 55 -13.08 -6.09 10.66
N SER A 56 -13.74 -5.28 9.81
CA SER A 56 -13.20 -4.70 8.58
C SER A 56 -12.64 -3.30 8.84
N VAL A 57 -11.49 -2.99 8.22
CA VAL A 57 -10.83 -1.68 8.29
C VAL A 57 -11.64 -0.58 7.59
N LEU A 58 -12.35 -0.95 6.51
CA LEU A 58 -13.22 -0.08 5.74
C LEU A 58 -14.63 -0.69 5.70
N PRO A 59 -15.42 -0.58 6.78
CA PRO A 59 -16.74 -1.20 6.87
C PRO A 59 -17.73 -0.61 5.88
N ALA A 60 -18.46 -1.47 5.18
CA ALA A 60 -19.62 -1.07 4.41
C ALA A 60 -20.83 -0.87 5.34
N TYR A 61 -21.16 0.39 5.62
CA TYR A 61 -22.26 0.81 6.50
C TYR A 61 -23.65 0.35 6.03
N ALA A 62 -23.81 0.05 4.73
CA ALA A 62 -25.05 -0.48 4.17
C ALA A 62 -25.32 -1.96 4.53
N SER A 63 -24.39 -2.65 5.21
CA SER A 63 -24.63 -4.00 5.70
C SER A 63 -25.09 -3.94 7.15
N ALA A 64 -26.26 -4.50 7.46
CA ALA A 64 -26.90 -4.47 8.78
C ALA A 64 -26.04 -5.02 9.95
N ARG A 65 -24.88 -5.62 9.67
CA ARG A 65 -23.92 -6.13 10.67
C ARG A 65 -22.49 -5.59 10.49
N HIS A 66 -22.26 -4.65 9.57
CA HIS A 66 -20.92 -4.11 9.22
C HIS A 66 -19.87 -5.19 8.89
N THR A 67 -20.31 -6.40 8.53
CA THR A 67 -19.42 -7.56 8.33
C THR A 67 -18.71 -7.53 6.97
N ARG A 68 -19.19 -6.69 6.04
CA ARG A 68 -18.61 -6.55 4.70
C ARG A 68 -17.68 -5.33 4.65
N SER A 69 -16.55 -5.49 3.96
CA SER A 69 -15.68 -4.37 3.61
C SER A 69 -16.17 -3.71 2.32
N TYR A 70 -15.92 -2.41 2.15
CA TYR A 70 -16.12 -1.77 0.85
C TYR A 70 -15.32 -2.48 -0.24
N SER A 71 -15.97 -2.71 -1.39
CA SER A 71 -15.31 -3.22 -2.59
C SER A 71 -14.47 -2.14 -3.27
N GLU A 72 -13.52 -2.55 -4.11
CA GLU A 72 -12.75 -1.64 -4.96
C GLU A 72 -13.67 -0.75 -5.82
N SER A 73 -14.77 -1.29 -6.33
CA SER A 73 -15.76 -0.52 -7.11
C SER A 73 -16.42 0.60 -6.30
N VAL A 74 -16.63 0.43 -5.00
CA VAL A 74 -17.16 1.49 -4.13
C VAL A 74 -16.11 2.57 -3.92
N LEU A 75 -14.84 2.21 -3.71
CA LEU A 75 -13.75 3.19 -3.59
C LEU A 75 -13.58 4.00 -4.89
N SER A 76 -13.59 3.33 -6.04
CA SER A 76 -13.54 4.00 -7.35
C SER A 76 -14.74 4.93 -7.58
N ARG A 77 -15.94 4.53 -7.14
CA ARG A 77 -17.12 5.39 -7.17
C ARG A 77 -16.95 6.61 -6.27
N ALA A 78 -16.44 6.43 -5.05
CA ALA A 78 -16.20 7.52 -4.11
C ALA A 78 -15.18 8.54 -4.68
N VAL A 79 -14.08 8.07 -5.28
CA VAL A 79 -13.11 8.95 -5.97
C VAL A 79 -13.79 9.73 -7.09
N ARG A 80 -14.54 9.07 -7.97
CA ARG A 80 -15.24 9.72 -9.08
C ARG A 80 -16.26 10.77 -8.62
N GLN A 81 -17.03 10.47 -7.57
CA GLN A 81 -18.01 11.40 -7.00
C GLN A 81 -17.36 12.63 -6.39
N ASN A 82 -16.14 12.50 -5.87
CA ASN A 82 -15.39 13.58 -5.25
C ASN A 82 -14.41 14.29 -6.19
N ARG A 83 -14.39 13.95 -7.50
CA ARG A 83 -13.42 14.51 -8.48
C ARG A 83 -13.27 16.03 -8.44
N LYS A 84 -14.40 16.74 -8.28
CA LYS A 84 -14.44 18.21 -8.24
C LYS A 84 -13.71 18.80 -7.04
N HIS A 85 -13.60 18.04 -5.95
CA HIS A 85 -12.92 18.46 -4.73
C HIS A 85 -11.40 18.27 -4.82
N PHE A 86 -10.92 17.42 -5.72
CA PHE A 86 -9.48 17.14 -5.83
C PHE A 86 -8.73 18.11 -6.74
N GLY A 87 -9.41 18.75 -7.71
CA GLY A 87 -8.76 19.69 -8.63
C GLY A 87 -7.66 19.07 -9.51
N ILE A 88 -7.72 17.75 -9.74
CA ILE A 88 -6.74 16.99 -10.54
C ILE A 88 -7.46 16.15 -11.62
N PRO A 89 -6.74 15.71 -12.68
CA PRO A 89 -7.29 14.80 -13.68
C PRO A 89 -7.89 13.52 -13.09
N GLU A 90 -8.75 12.85 -13.86
CA GLU A 90 -9.38 11.60 -13.44
C GLU A 90 -8.34 10.54 -13.07
N TRP A 91 -8.59 9.85 -11.96
CA TRP A 91 -7.75 8.79 -11.44
C TRP A 91 -8.60 7.76 -10.69
N THR A 92 -8.04 6.57 -10.50
CA THR A 92 -8.64 5.45 -9.79
C THR A 92 -7.74 5.01 -8.62
N PRO A 93 -8.25 4.30 -7.62
CA PRO A 93 -7.41 3.74 -6.55
C PRO A 93 -6.20 2.94 -7.05
N HIS A 94 -6.29 2.30 -8.22
CA HIS A 94 -5.16 1.60 -8.85
C HIS A 94 -3.99 2.54 -9.19
N ASP A 95 -4.27 3.77 -9.59
CA ASP A 95 -3.26 4.77 -9.93
C ASP A 95 -2.42 5.19 -8.72
N LEU A 96 -2.95 5.07 -7.50
CA LEU A 96 -2.17 5.32 -6.28
C LEU A 96 -0.99 4.35 -6.16
N ARG A 97 -1.21 3.07 -6.50
CA ARG A 97 -0.15 2.06 -6.47
C ARG A 97 0.95 2.36 -7.49
N ARG A 98 0.57 2.72 -8.71
CA ARG A 98 1.51 3.11 -9.78
C ARG A 98 2.28 4.39 -9.43
N THR A 99 1.59 5.34 -8.81
CA THR A 99 2.17 6.58 -8.32
C THR A 99 3.21 6.30 -7.23
N ALA A 100 2.86 5.50 -6.22
CA ALA A 100 3.79 5.13 -5.14
C ALA A 100 5.03 4.41 -5.70
N ALA A 101 4.86 3.45 -6.61
CA ALA A 101 5.97 2.74 -7.25
C ALA A 101 6.92 3.70 -7.99
N SER A 102 6.35 4.56 -8.85
CA SER A 102 7.10 5.54 -9.62
C SER A 102 7.84 6.54 -8.72
N PHE A 103 7.18 7.07 -7.70
CA PHE A 103 7.81 8.03 -6.80
C PHE A 103 8.85 7.40 -5.90
N MET A 104 8.65 6.17 -5.41
CA MET A 104 9.68 5.46 -4.65
C MET A 104 10.94 5.27 -5.49
N THR A 105 10.81 4.85 -6.75
CA THR A 105 11.96 4.75 -7.66
C THR A 105 12.63 6.11 -7.88
N LYS A 106 11.85 7.19 -8.06
CA LYS A 106 12.39 8.56 -8.24
C LYS A 106 13.09 9.09 -6.99
N LEU A 107 12.71 8.61 -5.81
CA LEU A 107 13.43 8.87 -4.57
C LEU A 107 14.75 8.09 -4.50
N GLY A 108 15.11 7.28 -5.51
CA GLY A 108 16.32 6.46 -5.50
C GLY A 108 16.20 5.22 -4.63
N ILE A 109 14.98 4.77 -4.32
CA ILE A 109 14.78 3.46 -3.69
C ILE A 109 15.04 2.39 -4.77
N PRO A 110 15.85 1.35 -4.48
CA PRO A 110 16.12 0.28 -5.43
C PRO A 110 14.83 -0.35 -5.95
N ARG A 111 14.78 -0.60 -7.26
CA ARG A 111 13.63 -1.19 -7.94
C ARG A 111 13.21 -2.50 -7.26
N LEU A 112 14.16 -3.37 -6.93
CA LEU A 112 13.92 -4.61 -6.21
C LEU A 112 13.11 -4.40 -4.93
N HIS A 113 13.47 -3.40 -4.11
CA HIS A 113 12.76 -3.13 -2.85
C HIS A 113 11.32 -2.67 -3.11
N VAL A 114 11.12 -1.86 -4.16
CA VAL A 114 9.77 -1.43 -4.59
C VAL A 114 8.94 -2.64 -5.03
N GLU A 115 9.48 -3.52 -5.87
CA GLU A 115 8.77 -4.73 -6.32
C GLU A 115 8.43 -5.66 -5.13
N LYS A 116 9.34 -5.80 -4.15
CA LYS A 116 9.09 -6.57 -2.91
C LYS A 116 8.03 -5.92 -2.03
N VAL A 117 7.97 -4.59 -1.88
CA VAL A 117 6.85 -3.89 -1.21
C VAL A 117 5.52 -4.24 -1.89
N LEU A 118 5.54 -4.24 -3.22
CA LEU A 118 4.37 -4.45 -4.05
C LEU A 118 3.95 -5.93 -4.15
N ASN A 119 4.79 -6.88 -3.73
CA ASN A 119 4.60 -8.33 -3.96
C ASN A 119 4.48 -8.66 -5.46
N HIS A 120 5.25 -7.95 -6.27
CA HIS A 120 5.40 -8.24 -7.69
C HIS A 120 6.44 -9.33 -7.89
N ALA A 121 6.16 -10.27 -8.78
CA ALA A 121 7.16 -11.23 -9.26
C ALA A 121 8.11 -10.48 -10.18
N THR A 122 9.41 -10.70 -10.02
CA THR A 122 10.43 -10.06 -10.87
C THR A 122 10.61 -10.83 -12.17
N GLY A 123 10.23 -12.11 -12.21
CA GLY A 123 10.32 -12.96 -13.40
C GLY A 123 11.75 -13.36 -13.76
N ASP A 124 12.70 -13.08 -12.87
CA ASP A 124 14.11 -13.43 -12.99
C ASP A 124 14.35 -14.82 -12.37
N ILE A 125 15.25 -15.61 -12.94
CA ILE A 125 15.70 -16.89 -12.38
C ILE A 125 16.23 -16.69 -10.96
N ALA A 126 16.83 -15.53 -10.69
CA ALA A 126 17.30 -15.17 -9.35
C ALA A 126 16.18 -15.19 -8.28
N GLU A 127 14.91 -14.97 -8.66
CA GLU A 127 13.76 -15.00 -7.74
C GLU A 127 13.60 -16.38 -7.06
N VAL A 128 13.99 -17.47 -7.74
CA VAL A 128 13.90 -18.84 -7.19
C VAL A 128 14.88 -19.07 -6.03
N TYR A 129 15.97 -18.30 -5.98
CA TYR A 129 17.01 -18.42 -4.95
C TYR A 129 16.87 -17.35 -3.85
N ASP A 130 16.06 -16.33 -4.07
CA ASP A 130 15.91 -15.18 -3.18
C ASP A 130 14.97 -15.48 -2.01
N ARG A 131 15.54 -16.05 -0.93
CA ARG A 131 14.84 -16.37 0.33
C ARG A 131 14.81 -15.21 1.33
N HIS A 132 15.31 -14.04 0.96
CA HIS A 132 15.33 -12.87 1.85
C HIS A 132 13.94 -12.26 1.97
N ASP A 133 13.53 -11.86 3.17
CA ASP A 133 12.19 -11.31 3.42
C ASP A 133 12.04 -9.82 3.07
N TYR A 134 13.17 -9.13 2.88
CA TYR A 134 13.31 -7.69 2.63
C TYR A 134 12.58 -6.80 3.64
N LEU A 135 12.26 -7.26 4.85
CA LEU A 135 11.48 -6.47 5.82
C LEU A 135 12.16 -5.15 6.20
N PRO A 136 13.48 -5.12 6.51
CA PRO A 136 14.19 -3.86 6.77
C PRO A 136 14.12 -2.88 5.59
N GLU A 137 14.32 -3.38 4.37
CA GLU A 137 14.37 -2.60 3.13
C GLU A 137 12.99 -2.07 2.75
N LYS A 138 11.95 -2.91 2.85
CA LYS A 138 10.54 -2.52 2.69
C LYS A 138 10.18 -1.42 3.68
N ARG A 139 10.58 -1.56 4.96
CA ARG A 139 10.32 -0.56 6.00
C ARG A 139 10.99 0.77 5.66
N ALA A 140 12.27 0.76 5.30
CA ALA A 140 12.99 1.97 4.92
C ALA A 140 12.37 2.67 3.70
N ALA A 141 11.95 1.89 2.69
CA ALA A 141 11.28 2.39 1.50
C ALA A 141 9.95 3.07 1.83
N LEU A 142 9.08 2.39 2.59
CA LEU A 142 7.76 2.88 2.97
C LEU A 142 7.83 4.11 3.89
N GLU A 143 8.81 4.18 4.79
CA GLU A 143 9.03 5.37 5.63
C GLU A 143 9.49 6.58 4.81
N ARG A 144 10.40 6.36 3.84
CA ARG A 144 10.84 7.44 2.95
C ARG A 144 9.71 7.94 2.06
N TRP A 145 8.86 7.04 1.57
CA TRP A 145 7.66 7.40 0.85
C TRP A 145 6.66 8.18 1.74
N ALA A 146 6.39 7.69 2.95
CA ALA A 146 5.49 8.33 3.90
C ALA A 146 5.91 9.77 4.26
N ARG A 147 7.20 10.01 4.48
CA ARG A 147 7.75 11.36 4.69
C ARG A 147 7.51 12.28 3.49
N THR A 148 7.59 11.74 2.28
CA THR A 148 7.28 12.49 1.05
C THR A 148 5.79 12.82 0.96
N CYS A 149 4.90 11.88 1.25
CA CYS A 149 3.45 12.15 1.32
C CYS A 149 3.12 13.25 2.33
N ARG A 150 3.62 13.16 3.57
CA ARG A 150 3.41 14.18 4.60
C ARG A 150 3.91 15.56 4.18
N ARG A 151 5.06 15.62 3.50
CA ARG A 151 5.60 16.88 2.99
C ARG A 151 4.66 17.48 1.93
N LEU A 152 4.23 16.67 0.96
CA LEU A 152 3.34 17.12 -0.12
C LEU A 152 1.95 17.54 0.40
N SER A 153 1.40 16.82 1.39
CA SER A 153 0.10 17.16 1.97
C SER A 153 0.08 18.49 2.73
N ARG A 154 1.26 18.98 3.16
CA ARG A 154 1.44 20.28 3.82
C ARG A 154 1.76 21.41 2.84
N GLY A 155 1.59 21.19 1.53
CA GLY A 155 1.79 22.21 0.50
C GLY A 155 3.25 22.46 0.10
N ALA A 156 4.20 21.63 0.57
CA ALA A 156 5.59 21.79 0.16
C ALA A 156 5.81 21.38 -1.30
N SER A 157 6.72 22.10 -1.97
CA SER A 157 7.11 21.87 -3.35
C SER A 157 7.52 20.41 -3.60
N ARG A 158 7.24 19.92 -4.82
CA ARG A 158 7.67 18.60 -5.27
C ARG A 158 9.18 18.43 -5.02
N PRO A 159 9.64 17.27 -4.51
CA PRO A 159 11.07 17.05 -4.33
C PRO A 159 11.79 17.31 -5.64
N HIS A 160 12.86 18.11 -5.59
CA HIS A 160 13.74 18.33 -6.73
C HIS A 160 14.38 16.98 -7.08
N PHE A 161 13.94 16.39 -8.19
CA PHE A 161 14.60 15.25 -8.78
C PHE A 161 15.67 15.81 -9.71
N ASN A 162 16.94 15.57 -9.39
CA ASN A 162 18.01 15.86 -10.33
C ASN A 162 17.72 15.01 -11.57
N ARG A 163 17.39 15.66 -12.69
CA ARG A 163 17.47 14.98 -13.98
C ARG A 163 18.95 14.70 -14.15
N ALA A 164 19.33 13.43 -14.15
CA ALA A 164 20.64 13.05 -14.67
C ALA A 164 20.69 13.62 -16.08
N THR A 165 21.52 14.64 -16.27
CA THR A 165 21.92 15.17 -17.57
C THR A 165 22.63 14.03 -18.28
N GLY A 166 21.93 13.40 -19.21
CA GLY A 166 22.51 12.56 -20.25
C GLY A 166 22.56 13.36 -21.53
#